data_AF-A0AAE3EFZ9-F1
#
_entry.id   AF-A0AAE3EFZ9-F1
#
_cell.length_a   1.000
_cell.length_b   1.000
_cell.length_c   1.000
_cell.angle_alpha   90.00
_cell.angle_beta   90.00
_cell.angle_gamma   90.00
#
_symmetry.space_group_name_H-M   'P 1'
#
loop_
_entity.id
_entity.type
_entity.pdbx_description
1 polymer ?
#
loop_
_entity_poly.entity_id
_entity_poly.type
_entity_poly.pdbx_seq_one_letter_code
_entity_poly.pdbx_strand_id
1 'polypeptide(L)' 'MDNNRTHLMSEFNDYLDEVRSGLYRLLEFSQDDWSEKKDLAKREVQNAINELRIRVENL' A
#
# COMPACT_ATOMS: atom_id res chain seq x y z
N MET A 1 4.56 19.92 -20.01
CA MET A 1 5.06 19.86 -18.62
C MET A 1 3.96 19.37 -17.68
N ASP A 2 2.71 19.85 -17.79
CA ASP A 2 1.60 19.44 -16.90
C ASP A 2 1.19 17.97 -16.99
N ASN A 3 1.18 17.36 -18.18
CA ASN A 3 0.79 15.95 -18.35
C ASN A 3 1.67 14.98 -17.55
N ASN A 4 2.95 15.29 -17.36
CA ASN A 4 3.87 14.44 -16.61
C ASN A 4 3.55 14.46 -15.11
N ARG A 5 3.20 15.65 -14.58
CA ARG A 5 2.82 15.82 -13.17
C ARG A 5 1.49 15.17 -12.85
N THR A 6 0.51 15.29 -13.75
CA THR A 6 -0.79 14.64 -13.59
C THR A 6 -0.66 13.11 -13.62
N HIS A 7 0.18 12.58 -14.50
CA HIS A 7 0.42 11.14 -14.56
C HIS A 7 1.10 10.61 -13.30
N LEU A 8 2.16 11.30 -12.83
CA LEU A 8 2.83 10.99 -11.56
C LEU A 8 1.90 11.01 -10.35
N MET A 9 1.00 11.99 -10.28
CA MET A 9 0.00 12.07 -9.20
C MET A 9 -1.06 10.97 -9.30
N SER A 10 -1.43 10.56 -10.52
CA SER A 10 -2.34 9.42 -10.71
C SER A 10 -1.70 8.13 -10.20
N GLU A 11 -0.47 7.84 -10.61
CA GLU A 11 0.25 6.65 -10.15
C GLU A 11 0.40 6.67 -8.62
N PHE A 12 0.76 7.81 -8.04
CA PHE A 12 0.86 7.95 -6.60
C PHE A 12 -0.45 7.65 -5.87
N ASN A 13 -1.59 8.11 -6.41
CA ASN A 13 -2.90 7.80 -5.84
C ASN A 13 -3.23 6.31 -5.92
N ASP A 14 -2.88 5.64 -7.03
CA ASP A 14 -3.13 4.20 -7.19
C ASP A 14 -2.38 3.39 -6.11
N TYR A 15 -1.14 3.76 -5.78
CA TYR A 15 -0.38 3.11 -4.70
C TYR A 15 -0.98 3.37 -3.31
N LEU A 16 -1.45 4.59 -3.05
CA LEU A 16 -2.12 4.89 -1.78
C LEU A 16 -3.41 4.07 -1.63
N ASP A 17 -4.14 3.86 -2.72
CA ASP A 17 -5.33 3.03 -2.75
C ASP A 17 -5.03 1.55 -2.52
N GLU A 18 -3.90 1.05 -3.02
CA GLU A 18 -3.41 -0.31 -2.73
C GLU A 18 -3.07 -0.49 -1.24
N VAL A 19 -2.31 0.45 -0.66
CA VAL A 19 -2.00 0.44 0.78
C VAL A 19 -3.27 0.50 1.63
N ARG A 20 -4.21 1.38 1.27
CA ARG A 20 -5.50 1.52 1.96
C ARG A 20 -6.29 0.20 1.92
N SER A 21 -6.35 -0.45 0.77
CA SER A 21 -7.07 -1.71 0.59
C SER A 21 -6.45 -2.84 1.42
N GLY A 22 -5.12 -2.94 1.45
CA GLY A 22 -4.43 -3.91 2.29
C GLY A 22 -4.65 -3.66 3.79
N LEU A 23 -4.68 -2.39 4.24
CA LEU A 23 -5.00 -2.05 5.63
C LEU A 23 -6.44 -2.43 6.00
N TYR A 24 -7.42 -2.21 5.13
CA TYR A 24 -8.80 -2.66 5.39
C TYR A 24 -8.88 -4.18 5.51
N ARG A 25 -8.18 -4.93 4.65
CA ARG A 25 -8.10 -6.39 4.76
C ARG A 25 -7.53 -6.85 6.10
N LEU A 26 -6.55 -6.14 6.65
CA LEU A 26 -6.00 -6.44 7.97
C LEU A 26 -7.00 -6.24 9.10
N LEU A 27 -7.91 -5.26 8.97
CA LEU A 27 -8.95 -4.98 9.95
C LEU A 27 -10.07 -6.03 9.95
N GLU A 28 -10.19 -6.84 8.88
CA GLU A 28 -11.15 -7.97 8.82
C GLU A 28 -10.74 -9.14 9.73
N PHE A 29 -9.44 -9.26 10.03
CA PHE A 29 -8.95 -10.29 10.95
C PHE A 29 -9.20 -9.86 12.40
N SER A 30 -9.61 -10.81 13.25
CA SER A 30 -9.71 -10.54 14.68
C SER A 30 -8.33 -10.24 15.27
N GLN A 31 -8.29 -9.51 16.39
CA GLN A 31 -7.02 -9.15 17.02
C GLN A 31 -6.18 -10.37 17.38
N ASP A 32 -6.84 -11.44 17.86
CA ASP A 32 -6.24 -12.71 18.28
C ASP A 32 -6.08 -13.72 17.13
N ASP A 33 -6.34 -13.31 15.89
CA ASP A 33 -6.04 -14.13 14.72
C ASP A 33 -4.52 -14.16 14.51
N TRP A 34 -3.94 -15.36 14.64
CA TRP A 34 -2.52 -15.68 14.41
C TRP A 34 -2.33 -16.55 13.16
N SER A 35 -3.29 -16.52 12.24
CA SER A 35 -3.23 -17.29 11.02
C SER A 35 -2.14 -16.79 10.09
N GLU A 36 -1.56 -17.72 9.34
CA GLU A 36 -0.61 -17.42 8.26
C GLU A 36 -1.19 -16.42 7.25
N LYS A 37 -2.52 -16.45 7.03
CA LYS A 37 -3.21 -15.51 6.13
C LYS A 37 -3.11 -14.07 6.61
N LYS A 38 -3.28 -13.81 7.90
CA LYS A 38 -3.12 -12.47 8.46
C LYS A 38 -1.68 -12.00 8.37
N ASP A 39 -0.72 -12.90 8.62
CA ASP A 39 0.70 -12.56 8.53
C ASP A 39 1.15 -12.29 7.09
N LEU A 40 0.62 -13.03 6.11
CA LEU A 40 0.79 -12.72 4.69
C LEU A 40 0.22 -11.35 4.34
N ALA A 41 -1.02 -11.04 4.76
CA ALA A 41 -1.63 -9.74 4.53
C ALA A 41 -0.82 -8.59 5.16
N LYS A 42 -0.21 -8.80 6.34
CA LYS A 42 0.68 -7.80 6.98
C LYS A 42 1.91 -7.55 6.13
N ARG A 43 2.53 -8.60 5.59
CA ARG A 43 3.70 -8.51 4.71
C ARG A 43 3.37 -7.78 3.41
N GLU A 44 2.23 -8.08 2.80
CA GLU A 44 1.75 -7.39 1.59
C GLU A 44 1.61 -5.89 1.83
N VAL A 45 0.96 -5.49 2.93
CA VAL A 45 0.83 -4.06 3.32
C VAL A 45 2.19 -3.41 3.56
N GLN A 46 3.08 -4.09 4.29
CA GLN A 46 4.43 -3.57 4.55
C GLN A 46 5.23 -3.37 3.26
N ASN A 47 5.11 -4.30 2.30
CA ASN A 47 5.76 -4.19 1.00
C ASN A 47 5.22 -3.00 0.21
N ALA A 48 3.89 -2.85 0.12
CA ALA A 48 3.27 -1.72 -0.57
C ALA A 48 3.69 -0.37 0.02
N ILE A 49 3.77 -0.25 1.36
CA ILE A 49 4.26 0.96 2.04
C ILE A 49 5.74 1.22 1.71
N ASN A 50 6.58 0.19 1.72
CA ASN A 50 8.00 0.33 1.38
C ASN A 50 8.22 0.76 -0.07
N GLU A 51 7.47 0.18 -1.01
CA GLU A 51 7.51 0.56 -2.42
C GLU A 51 7.09 2.02 -2.62
N LEU A 52 6.01 2.44 -1.95
CA LEU A 52 5.57 3.83 -1.95
C LEU A 52 6.67 4.77 -1.42
N ARG A 53 7.31 4.42 -0.30
CA ARG A 53 8.42 5.21 0.27
C ARG A 53 9.57 5.36 -0.71
N ILE A 54 10.05 4.25 -1.28
CA ILE A 54 11.17 4.25 -2.24
C ILE A 54 10.84 5.14 -3.44
N ARG A 55 9.61 5.10 -3.95
CA ARG A 55 9.21 5.94 -5.09
C ARG A 55 9.20 7.42 -4.73
N VAL A 56 8.64 7.79 -3.59
CA VAL A 56 8.64 9.18 -3.10
C VAL A 56 10.06 9.70 -2.90
N GLU A 57 10.98 8.87 -2.41
CA GLU A 57 12.39 9.24 -2.24
C GLU A 57 13.14 9.46 -3.57
N ASN A 58 12.62 8.89 -4.67
CA ASN A 58 13.19 9.01 -6.02
C ASN A 58 12.51 10.08 -6.90
N LEU A 59 11.55 10.86 -6.36
CA LEU A 59 10.89 11.99 -7.02
C LEU A 59 11.57 13.32 -6.71
#